data_AF-A0A956D7G1-F1
#
_entry.id   AF-A0A956D7G1-F1
#
_cell.length_a   1.000
_cell.length_b   1.000
_cell.length_c   1.000
_cell.angle_alpha   90.00
_cell.angle_beta   90.00
_cell.angle_gamma   90.00
#
_symmetry.space_group_name_H-M   'P 1'
#
loop_
_entity.id
_entity.type
_entity.pdbx_description
1 polymer ?
#
loop_
_entity_poly.entity_id
_entity_poly.type
_entity_poly.pdbx_seq_one_letter_code
_entity_poly.pdbx_strand_id
1 'polypeptide(L)' 'MHVAWDQIQTVEALVRAGTLEGAARELGLRHTTIARRMEALERALDTPLFVRGARWI' A
#
# COMPACT_ATOMS: atom_id res chain seq x y z
N MET A 1 -17.93 -5.00 0.05
CA MET A 1 -16.47 -4.83 0.17
C MET A 1 -15.81 -5.58 -0.97
N HIS A 2 -15.30 -4.87 -1.99
CA HIS A 2 -14.58 -5.49 -3.11
C HIS A 2 -13.10 -5.15 -2.98
N VAL A 3 -12.32 -6.08 -2.46
CA VAL A 3 -10.87 -5.95 -2.32
C VAL A 3 -10.23 -6.82 -3.40
N ALA A 4 -9.42 -6.22 -4.24
CA ALA A 4 -8.69 -6.94 -5.26
C ALA A 4 -7.43 -7.57 -4.66
N TRP A 5 -7.04 -8.75 -5.16
CA TRP A 5 -5.91 -9.52 -4.63
C TRP A 5 -4.59 -8.72 -4.66
N ASP A 6 -4.40 -7.90 -5.68
CA ASP A 6 -3.23 -7.04 -5.82
C ASP A 6 -3.15 -5.96 -4.73
N GLN A 7 -4.28 -5.54 -4.16
CA GLN A 7 -4.31 -4.64 -3.00
C GLN A 7 -3.84 -5.35 -1.73
N ILE A 8 -4.21 -6.62 -1.55
CA ILE A 8 -3.74 -7.43 -0.40
C ILE A 8 -2.23 -7.65 -0.50
N GLN A 9 -1.73 -8.01 -1.68
CA GLN A 9 -0.28 -8.15 -1.91
C GLN A 9 0.46 -6.82 -1.67
N THR A 10 -0.16 -5.70 -2.03
CA THR A 10 0.39 -4.36 -1.79
C THR A 10 0.53 -4.07 -0.30
N VAL A 11 -0.49 -4.41 0.50
CA VAL A 11 -0.46 -4.26 1.97
C VAL A 11 0.62 -5.14 2.59
N GLU A 12 0.71 -6.42 2.18
CA GLU A 12 1.73 -7.34 2.70
C GLU A 12 3.14 -6.79 2.45
N ALA A 13 3.43 -6.38 1.21
CA ALA A 13 4.73 -5.81 0.85
C ALA A 13 5.03 -4.52 1.63
N LEU A 14 4.03 -3.67 1.87
CA LEU A 14 4.16 -2.47 2.70
C LEU A 14 4.51 -2.79 4.14
N VAL A 15 3.84 -3.77 4.74
CA VAL A 15 4.11 -4.21 6.12
C VAL A 15 5.51 -4.80 6.25
N ARG A 16 5.98 -5.57 5.25
CA ARG A 16 7.33 -6.15 5.24
C ARG A 16 8.42 -5.11 5.01
N ALA A 17 8.22 -4.24 4.02
CA ALA A 17 9.24 -3.31 3.57
C ALA A 17 9.31 -2.03 4.43
N GLY A 18 8.21 -1.69 5.11
CA GLY A 18 8.11 -0.51 5.97
C GLY A 18 8.15 0.81 5.22
N THR A 19 8.20 0.81 3.88
CA THR A 19 8.20 2.02 3.04
C THR A 19 7.52 1.73 1.70
N LEU A 20 6.96 2.78 1.08
CA LEU A 20 6.35 2.65 -0.24
C LEU A 20 7.40 2.34 -1.33
N GLU A 21 8.62 2.91 -1.26
CA GLU A 21 9.69 2.55 -2.21
C GLU A 21 10.15 1.10 -2.03
N GLY A 22 10.24 0.61 -0.79
CA GLY A 22 10.59 -0.77 -0.50
C GLY A 22 9.56 -1.76 -1.06
N ALA A 23 8.27 -1.50 -0.83
CA ALA A 23 7.18 -2.30 -1.37
C ALA A 23 7.12 -2.25 -2.90
N ALA A 24 7.33 -1.06 -3.49
CA ALA A 24 7.40 -0.89 -4.94
C ALA A 24 8.53 -1.72 -5.56
N ARG A 25 9.71 -1.73 -4.93
CA ARG A 25 10.86 -2.54 -5.36
C ARG A 25 10.58 -4.04 -5.23
N GLU A 26 9.95 -4.47 -4.15
CA GLU A 26 9.58 -5.88 -3.93
C GLU A 26 8.58 -6.39 -4.97
N LEU A 27 7.57 -5.57 -5.29
CA LEU A 27 6.52 -5.93 -6.25
C LEU A 27 6.88 -5.62 -7.71
N GLY A 28 8.03 -5.01 -7.98
CA GLY A 28 8.43 -4.59 -9.33
C GLY A 28 7.52 -3.50 -9.92
N LEU A 29 6.93 -2.66 -9.06
CA LEU A 29 5.95 -1.64 -9.42
C LEU A 29 6.51 -0.23 -9.23
N ARG A 30 5.79 0.76 -9.76
CA ARG A 30 6.05 2.17 -9.44
C ARG A 30 5.46 2.51 -8.08
N HIS A 31 6.16 3.36 -7.33
CA HIS A 31 5.68 3.93 -6.06
C HIS A 31 4.28 4.55 -6.20
N THR A 32 3.99 5.23 -7.31
CA THR A 32 2.68 5.82 -7.59
C THR A 32 1.56 4.78 -7.75
N THR A 33 1.88 3.57 -8.24
CA THR A 33 0.92 2.47 -8.34
C THR A 33 0.56 1.94 -6.95
N ILE A 34 1.56 1.75 -6.10
CA ILE A 34 1.40 1.32 -4.70
C ILE A 34 0.51 2.33 -3.95
N ALA A 35 0.83 3.62 -4.03
CA ALA A 35 0.06 4.68 -3.38
C ALA A 35 -1.42 4.68 -3.83
N ARG A 36 -1.68 4.60 -5.14
CA ARG A 36 -3.06 4.55 -5.68
C ARG A 36 -3.83 3.31 -5.24
N ARG A 37 -3.18 2.14 -5.19
CA ARG A 37 -3.80 0.89 -4.71
C ARG A 37 -4.19 1.01 -3.25
N MET A 38 -3.31 1.61 -2.44
CA MET A 38 -3.57 1.87 -1.03
C MET A 38 -4.71 2.85 -0.83
N GLU A 39 -4.72 3.98 -1.52
CA GLU A 39 -5.84 4.94 -1.46
C GLU A 39 -7.17 4.33 -1.89
N ALA A 40 -7.17 3.45 -2.89
CA ALA A 40 -8.37 2.74 -3.30
C ALA A 40 -8.84 1.73 -2.24
N LEU A 41 -7.91 1.06 -1.56
CA LEU A 41 -8.22 0.11 -0.49
C LEU A 41 -8.76 0.83 0.75
N GLU A 42 -8.09 1.89 1.20
CA GLU A 42 -8.53 2.69 2.36
C GLU A 42 -9.92 3.29 2.12
N ARG A 43 -10.20 3.77 0.89
CA ARG A 43 -11.54 4.24 0.52
C ARG A 43 -12.59 3.12 0.48
N ALA A 44 -12.22 1.92 0.03
CA ALA A 44 -13.15 0.80 0.00
C ALA A 44 -13.48 0.27 1.41
N LEU A 45 -12.60 0.50 2.38
CA LEU A 45 -12.75 0.13 3.78
C LEU A 45 -13.25 1.28 4.67
N ASP A 46 -13.32 2.49 4.12
CA ASP A 46 -13.59 3.75 4.86
C ASP A 46 -12.72 3.89 6.12
N THR A 47 -11.47 3.41 6.04
CA THR A 47 -10.56 3.29 7.18
C THR A 47 -9.12 3.52 6.73
N PRO A 48 -8.36 4.44 7.37
CA PRO A 48 -6.94 4.58 7.12
C PRO A 48 -6.19 3.34 7.65
N LEU A 49 -5.35 2.74 6.81
CA LEU A 49 -4.59 1.54 7.18
C LEU A 49 -3.16 1.87 7.61
N PHE A 50 -2.61 2.99 7.14
CA PHE A 50 -1.25 3.41 7.45
C PHE A 50 -1.19 4.87 7.88
N VAL A 51 -0.30 5.19 8.82
CA VAL A 51 -0.04 6.56 9.27
C VAL A 51 1.10 7.16 8.45
N ARG A 52 0.90 8.37 7.94
CA ARG A 52 1.92 9.10 7.18
C ARG A 52 2.92 9.75 8.15
N GLY A 53 4.02 9.06 8.47
CA GLY A 53 5.12 9.55 9.31
C GLY A 53 6.31 10.18 8.55
N ALA A 54 7.29 10.74 9.27
CA ALA A 54 8.46 11.47 8.72
C ALA A 54 9.37 10.66 7.79
N ARG A 55 9.21 9.34 7.79
CA ARG A 55 9.72 8.37 6.82
C ARG A 55 8.57 7.36 6.77
N TRP A 56 7.79 7.32 5.69
CA TRP A 56 6.45 6.72 5.73
C TRP A 56 6.42 5.27 6.24
N ILE A 57 5.38 4.98 7.04
CA ILE A 57 5.30 4.04 8.20
C ILE A 57 6.22 4.45 9.35
#